data_AF-A0A944JJE4-F1
#
_entry.id   AF-A0A944JJE4-F1
#
_cell.length_a   1.000
_cell.length_b   1.000
_cell.length_c   1.000
_cell.angle_alpha   90.00
_cell.angle_beta   90.00
_cell.angle_gamma   90.00
#
_symmetry.space_group_name_H-M   'P 1'
#
loop_
_entity.id
_entity.type
_entity.pdbx_description
1 polymer ?
#
loop_
_entity_poly.entity_id
_entity_poly.type
_entity_poly.pdbx_seq_one_letter_code
_entity_poly.pdbx_strand_id
1 'polypeptide(L)'
;MKLTVFGATGGVGREVVRQALDAGHEVTAVVRDPARLGVPAHDRLRVAVVRDLTDEDALVPLLAGREAVVSALGAASNKQARLTPVAGPALRAVVSAMDRAGVTRLSAVSAAPLGPVTPADGVIARKVVLPVLRRLLRDVYADLAVMEAAIAGSRTGWTVVRPPRLLNRPRTGTYRRAVDGNVPGGRSIPRADVADALLTTLGDPSTAGHAIGIAT
;
A
#
# COMPACT_ATOMS: atom_id res chain seq x y z
N MET A 1 -4.13 4.38 17.34
CA MET A 1 -3.34 5.36 16.53
C MET A 1 -4.27 6.23 15.70
N LYS A 2 -3.82 7.42 15.32
CA LYS A 2 -4.43 8.34 14.35
C LYS A 2 -3.81 8.13 12.97
N LEU A 3 -4.55 7.50 12.07
CA LEU A 3 -4.09 7.05 10.77
C LEU A 3 -4.69 7.89 9.64
N THR A 4 -3.91 8.15 8.60
CA THR A 4 -4.43 8.61 7.31
C THR A 4 -4.27 7.52 6.27
N VAL A 5 -5.36 7.16 5.58
CA VAL A 5 -5.40 6.05 4.61
C VAL A 5 -5.67 6.58 3.21
N PHE A 6 -4.67 6.49 2.35
CA PHE A 6 -4.80 6.75 0.91
C PHE A 6 -5.21 5.47 0.17
N GLY A 7 -6.00 5.60 -0.90
CA GLY A 7 -6.54 4.44 -1.61
C GLY A 7 -7.65 3.70 -0.85
N ALA A 8 -8.30 4.38 0.10
CA ALA A 8 -9.31 3.81 1.01
C ALA A 8 -10.51 3.15 0.29
N THR A 9 -10.82 3.53 -0.94
CA THR A 9 -11.91 2.93 -1.74
C THR A 9 -11.52 1.65 -2.47
N GLY A 10 -10.23 1.31 -2.53
CA GLY A 10 -9.70 0.11 -3.19
C GLY A 10 -9.89 -1.15 -2.35
N GLY A 11 -9.71 -2.33 -2.97
CA GLY A 11 -9.97 -3.60 -2.29
C GLY A 11 -9.13 -3.83 -1.02
N VAL A 12 -7.86 -3.43 -1.01
CA VAL A 12 -7.02 -3.49 0.20
C VAL A 12 -7.34 -2.32 1.14
N GLY A 13 -7.52 -1.11 0.60
CA GLY A 13 -7.79 0.09 1.39
C GLY A 13 -9.07 -0.02 2.23
N ARG A 14 -10.14 -0.62 1.71
CA ARG A 14 -11.37 -0.86 2.49
C ARG A 14 -11.13 -1.79 3.67
N GLU A 15 -10.34 -2.85 3.48
CA GLU A 15 -9.95 -3.74 4.56
C GLU A 15 -9.07 -3.03 5.60
N VAL A 16 -8.15 -2.16 5.16
CA VAL A 16 -7.35 -1.33 6.07
C VAL A 16 -8.26 -0.45 6.93
N VAL A 17 -9.20 0.28 6.32
CA VAL A 17 -10.12 1.16 7.06
C VAL A 17 -10.95 0.35 8.05
N ARG A 18 -11.57 -0.76 7.60
CA ARG A 18 -12.42 -1.61 8.45
C ARG A 18 -11.62 -2.16 9.64
N GLN A 19 -10.48 -2.79 9.37
CA GLN A 19 -9.66 -3.42 10.42
C GLN A 19 -9.03 -2.39 11.37
N ALA A 20 -8.66 -1.21 10.88
CA ALA A 20 -8.17 -0.13 11.74
C ALA A 20 -9.26 0.39 12.69
N LEU A 21 -10.50 0.55 12.20
CA LEU A 21 -11.62 0.96 13.05
C LEU A 21 -11.95 -0.12 14.09
N ASP A 22 -11.97 -1.40 13.69
CA ASP A 22 -12.18 -2.55 14.57
C ASP A 22 -11.11 -2.60 15.68
N ALA A 23 -9.85 -2.31 15.35
CA ALA A 23 -8.73 -2.26 16.29
C ALA A 23 -8.65 -0.95 17.12
N GLY A 24 -9.63 -0.06 17.00
CA GLY A 24 -9.72 1.13 17.85
C GLY A 24 -8.98 2.37 17.34
N HIS A 25 -8.45 2.34 16.13
CA HIS A 25 -7.74 3.48 15.53
C HIS A 25 -8.71 4.58 15.09
N GLU A 26 -8.24 5.83 15.13
CA GLU A 26 -8.88 6.95 14.43
C GLU A 26 -8.39 6.97 12.99
N VAL A 27 -9.29 7.02 12.02
CA VAL A 27 -8.98 6.90 10.60
C VAL A 27 -9.46 8.12 9.83
N THR A 28 -8.55 8.78 9.11
CA THR A 28 -8.87 9.70 8.02
C THR A 28 -8.78 8.95 6.70
N ALA A 29 -9.92 8.59 6.12
CA ALA A 29 -9.99 7.94 4.81
C ALA A 29 -9.97 9.00 3.71
N VAL A 30 -8.90 9.04 2.91
CA VAL A 30 -8.77 9.96 1.78
C VAL A 30 -9.36 9.32 0.53
N VAL A 31 -10.38 9.97 -0.03
CA VAL A 31 -11.16 9.46 -1.16
C VAL A 31 -11.36 10.52 -2.23
N ARG A 32 -11.53 10.08 -3.47
CA ARG A 32 -12.01 10.97 -4.55
C ARG A 32 -13.53 11.06 -4.58
N ASP A 33 -14.19 9.95 -4.23
CA ASP A 33 -15.64 9.80 -4.25
C ASP A 33 -16.06 9.03 -2.98
N PRO A 34 -16.70 9.69 -2.00
CA PRO A 34 -17.18 9.08 -0.77
C PRO A 34 -18.12 7.89 -0.97
N ALA A 35 -18.96 7.92 -2.02
CA ALA A 35 -19.93 6.86 -2.28
C ALA A 35 -19.24 5.50 -2.54
N ARG A 36 -17.96 5.51 -2.93
CA ARG A 36 -17.17 4.31 -3.21
C ARG A 36 -16.43 3.75 -2.01
N LEU A 37 -16.50 4.37 -0.83
CA LEU A 37 -15.80 3.87 0.36
C LEU A 37 -16.39 2.53 0.81
N GLY A 38 -17.72 2.42 0.85
CA GLY A 38 -18.40 1.17 1.21
C GLY A 38 -18.08 0.67 2.63
N VAL A 39 -17.73 1.58 3.53
CA VAL A 39 -17.56 1.34 4.98
C VAL A 39 -18.65 2.13 5.70
N PRO A 40 -19.37 1.53 6.68
CA PRO A 40 -20.37 2.23 7.47
C PRO A 40 -19.79 3.46 8.20
N ALA A 41 -20.65 4.42 8.53
CA ALA A 41 -20.27 5.53 9.39
C ALA A 41 -19.78 5.02 10.75
N HIS A 42 -18.77 5.69 11.31
CA HIS A 42 -18.18 5.35 12.60
C HIS A 42 -17.62 6.63 13.23
N ASP A 43 -17.77 6.79 14.54
CA ASP A 43 -17.27 7.97 15.30
C ASP A 43 -15.76 8.23 15.14
N ARG A 44 -14.98 7.20 14.82
CA ARG A 44 -13.53 7.27 14.60
C ARG A 44 -13.14 7.38 13.13
N LEU A 45 -14.11 7.49 12.22
CA LEU A 45 -13.90 7.60 10.78
C LEU A 45 -14.18 9.03 10.30
N ARG A 46 -13.14 9.72 9.85
CA ARG A 46 -13.25 10.96 9.08
C ARG A 46 -13.05 10.64 7.59
N VAL A 47 -13.98 11.09 6.75
CA VAL A 47 -13.83 11.00 5.29
C VAL A 47 -13.34 12.34 4.74
N ALA A 48 -12.19 12.34 4.06
CA ALA A 48 -11.62 13.52 3.42
C ALA A 48 -11.68 13.38 1.90
N VAL A 49 -12.30 14.35 1.23
CA VAL A 49 -12.41 14.35 -0.24
C VAL A 49 -11.25 15.11 -0.83
N VAL A 50 -10.37 14.40 -1.52
CA VAL A 50 -9.22 14.98 -2.24
C VAL A 50 -9.26 14.49 -3.69
N ARG A 51 -9.38 15.44 -4.62
CA ARG A 51 -9.49 15.14 -6.05
C ARG A 51 -8.12 14.88 -6.67
N ASP A 52 -7.13 15.67 -6.26
CA ASP A 52 -5.75 15.59 -6.71
C ASP A 52 -4.84 15.27 -5.53
N LEU A 53 -4.21 14.10 -5.55
CA LEU A 53 -3.25 13.69 -4.53
C LEU A 53 -1.84 14.22 -4.81
N THR A 54 -1.64 15.01 -5.86
CA THR A 54 -0.38 15.71 -6.14
C THR A 54 -0.34 17.13 -5.57
N ASP A 55 -1.47 17.63 -5.06
CA ASP A 55 -1.57 18.90 -4.34
C ASP A 55 -1.13 18.72 -2.88
N GLU A 56 0.13 19.01 -2.59
CA GLU A 56 0.70 18.87 -1.24
C GLU A 56 0.00 19.76 -0.21
N ASP A 57 -0.44 20.96 -0.60
CA ASP A 57 -1.07 21.92 0.31
C ASP A 57 -2.46 21.42 0.74
N ALA A 58 -3.16 20.69 -0.13
CA ALA A 58 -4.37 19.97 0.23
C ALA A 58 -4.11 18.77 1.16
N LEU A 59 -2.91 18.17 1.12
CA LEU A 59 -2.56 16.98 1.90
C LEU A 59 -2.09 17.30 3.32
N VAL A 60 -1.31 18.37 3.52
CA VAL A 60 -0.72 18.70 4.84
C VAL A 60 -1.77 18.79 5.96
N PRO A 61 -2.93 19.47 5.79
CA PRO A 61 -3.96 19.54 6.83
C PRO A 61 -4.57 18.18 7.20
N LEU A 62 -4.52 17.19 6.30
CA LEU A 62 -5.02 15.84 6.54
C LEU A 62 -4.05 14.98 7.33
N LEU A 63 -2.77 15.37 7.33
CA LEU A 63 -1.67 14.68 8.01
C LEU A 63 -1.33 15.32 9.36
N ALA A 64 -1.71 16.58 9.59
CA ALA A 64 -1.49 17.27 10.85
C ALA A 64 -2.06 16.49 12.06
N GLY A 65 -1.19 16.24 13.06
CA GLY A 65 -1.55 15.51 14.28
C GLY A 65 -1.84 14.02 14.08
N ARG A 66 -1.47 13.45 12.93
CA ARG A 66 -1.55 12.02 12.64
C ARG A 66 -0.24 11.33 13.00
N GLU A 67 -0.34 10.07 13.38
CA GLU A 67 0.80 9.27 13.84
C GLU A 67 1.40 8.45 12.69
N ALA A 68 0.59 8.04 11.71
CA ALA A 68 1.05 7.23 10.59
C ALA A 68 0.17 7.35 9.35
N VAL A 69 0.75 7.00 8.22
CA VAL A 69 0.07 6.90 6.92
C VAL A 69 0.05 5.46 6.43
N VAL A 70 -1.09 5.03 5.89
CA VAL A 70 -1.19 3.82 5.07
C VAL A 70 -1.48 4.21 3.63
N SER A 71 -0.65 3.76 2.70
CA SER A 71 -0.91 3.88 1.27
C SER A 71 -1.37 2.55 0.69
N ALA A 72 -2.66 2.47 0.37
CA ALA A 72 -3.24 1.41 -0.45
C ALA A 72 -3.46 1.87 -1.91
N LEU A 73 -2.66 2.84 -2.37
CA LEU A 73 -2.74 3.36 -3.73
C LEU A 73 -2.19 2.35 -4.74
N GLY A 74 -2.85 2.29 -5.89
CA GLY A 74 -2.44 1.45 -7.00
C GLY A 74 -3.45 1.54 -8.14
N ALA A 75 -2.96 1.38 -9.37
CA ALA A 75 -3.85 1.30 -10.52
C ALA A 75 -4.63 -0.02 -10.51
N ALA A 76 -5.93 0.05 -10.82
CA ALA A 76 -6.79 -1.12 -10.90
C ALA A 76 -6.51 -1.97 -12.15
N SER A 77 -5.80 -1.42 -13.15
CA SER A 77 -5.45 -2.12 -14.40
C SER A 77 -4.22 -1.51 -15.07
N ASN A 78 -3.58 -2.26 -15.97
CA ASN A 78 -2.47 -1.75 -16.79
C ASN A 78 -2.88 -0.58 -17.68
N LYS A 79 -4.08 -0.63 -18.25
CA LYS A 79 -4.64 0.48 -19.04
C LYS A 79 -4.76 1.76 -18.20
N GLN A 80 -5.24 1.64 -16.96
CA GLN A 80 -5.33 2.79 -16.06
C GLN A 80 -3.94 3.34 -15.72
N ALA A 81 -2.98 2.48 -15.36
CA ALA A 81 -1.62 2.92 -15.04
C ALA A 81 -0.96 3.67 -16.21
N ARG A 82 -1.20 3.21 -17.45
CA ARG A 82 -0.71 3.89 -18.66
C ARG A 82 -1.32 5.27 -18.87
N LEU A 83 -2.63 5.41 -18.62
CA LEU A 83 -3.37 6.65 -18.89
C LEU A 83 -3.26 7.67 -17.75
N THR A 84 -3.18 7.19 -16.52
CA THR A 84 -3.18 8.02 -15.31
C THR A 84 -2.43 7.26 -14.22
N PRO A 85 -1.08 7.38 -14.17
CA PRO A 85 -0.28 6.84 -13.08
C PRO A 85 -0.82 7.36 -11.73
N VAL A 86 -1.03 6.46 -10.78
CA VAL A 86 -1.73 6.79 -9.52
C VAL A 86 -0.77 6.75 -8.35
N ALA A 87 0.13 5.77 -8.30
CA ALA A 87 0.95 5.50 -7.14
C ALA A 87 2.17 6.41 -7.06
N GLY A 88 2.93 6.55 -8.15
CA GLY A 88 4.20 7.28 -8.16
C GLY A 88 4.07 8.78 -7.86
N PRO A 89 3.32 9.55 -8.69
CA PRO A 89 3.16 10.99 -8.49
C PRO A 89 2.49 11.35 -7.16
N ALA A 90 1.41 10.63 -6.82
CA ALA A 90 0.69 10.87 -5.57
C ALA A 90 1.58 10.61 -4.36
N LEU A 91 2.35 9.51 -4.36
CA LEU A 91 3.12 9.18 -3.18
C LEU A 91 4.34 10.09 -2.97
N ARG A 92 4.89 10.70 -4.03
CA ARG A 92 5.86 11.80 -3.88
C ARG A 92 5.27 12.98 -3.09
N ALA A 93 4.09 13.44 -3.48
CA ALA A 93 3.40 14.52 -2.78
C ALA A 93 3.01 14.11 -1.35
N VAL A 94 2.58 12.86 -1.14
CA VAL A 94 2.28 12.34 0.20
C VAL A 94 3.52 12.33 1.08
N VAL A 95 4.68 11.81 0.63
CA VAL A 95 5.89 11.80 1.48
C VAL A 95 6.41 13.21 1.75
N SER A 96 6.28 14.15 0.81
CA SER A 96 6.59 15.56 1.03
C SER A 96 5.65 16.19 2.06
N ALA A 97 4.33 15.96 1.93
CA ALA A 97 3.34 16.45 2.88
C ALA A 97 3.51 15.82 4.28
N MET A 98 3.92 14.56 4.36
CA MET A 98 4.28 13.89 5.61
C MET A 98 5.46 14.58 6.30
N ASP A 99 6.50 14.92 5.55
CA ASP A 99 7.66 15.65 6.06
C ASP A 99 7.25 17.02 6.64
N ARG A 100 6.45 17.78 5.90
CA ARG A 100 5.90 19.08 6.32
C ARG A 100 4.99 18.98 7.55
N ALA A 101 4.23 17.89 7.67
CA ALA A 101 3.30 17.65 8.78
C ALA A 101 3.96 16.96 9.99
N GLY A 102 5.24 16.58 9.89
CA GLY A 102 5.96 15.86 10.95
C GLY A 102 5.54 14.40 11.15
N VAL A 103 4.91 13.77 10.15
CA VAL A 103 4.50 12.35 10.21
C VAL A 103 5.64 11.47 9.70
N THR A 104 6.15 10.58 10.54
CA THR A 104 7.39 9.84 10.24
C THR A 104 7.17 8.36 9.95
N ARG A 105 5.93 7.83 10.01
CA ARG A 105 5.65 6.42 9.75
C ARG A 105 4.75 6.22 8.53
N LEU A 106 5.20 5.41 7.58
CA LEU A 106 4.46 5.01 6.38
C LEU A 106 4.45 3.50 6.21
N SER A 107 3.28 2.91 5.93
CA SER A 107 3.16 1.55 5.39
C SER A 107 2.46 1.60 4.04
N ALA A 108 3.06 1.03 3.00
CA ALA A 108 2.55 1.11 1.63
C ALA A 108 2.44 -0.27 0.98
N VAL A 109 1.39 -0.49 0.19
CA VAL A 109 1.27 -1.71 -0.62
C VAL A 109 1.92 -1.51 -1.98
N SER A 110 2.72 -2.49 -2.40
CA SER A 110 3.32 -2.58 -3.73
C SER A 110 2.95 -3.94 -4.34
N ALA A 111 3.89 -4.64 -4.98
CA ALA A 111 3.67 -5.95 -5.58
C ALA A 111 4.94 -6.81 -5.58
N ALA A 112 4.78 -8.12 -5.35
CA ALA A 112 5.85 -9.12 -5.38
C ALA A 112 6.73 -9.08 -6.66
N PRO A 113 6.19 -8.80 -7.86
CA PRO A 113 7.02 -8.71 -9.07
C PRO A 113 8.06 -7.59 -9.08
N LEU A 114 8.04 -6.63 -8.14
CA LEU A 114 9.11 -5.64 -7.93
C LEU A 114 10.23 -6.14 -7.02
N GLY A 115 9.99 -7.21 -6.24
CA GLY A 115 11.01 -7.82 -5.40
C GLY A 115 12.12 -8.51 -6.21
N PRO A 116 13.26 -8.82 -5.56
CA PRO A 116 14.33 -9.57 -6.19
C PRO A 116 13.84 -10.96 -6.61
N VAL A 117 14.35 -11.43 -7.75
CA VAL A 117 14.09 -12.77 -8.25
C VAL A 117 15.28 -13.64 -7.89
N THR A 118 15.02 -14.71 -7.16
CA THR A 118 16.04 -15.60 -6.62
C THR A 118 15.97 -16.98 -7.29
N PRO A 119 17.02 -17.82 -7.19
CA PRO A 119 16.94 -19.20 -7.64
C PRO A 119 15.81 -20.02 -6.96
N ALA A 120 15.41 -19.64 -5.75
CA ALA A 120 14.35 -20.31 -4.98
C ALA A 120 12.95 -20.15 -5.61
N ASP A 121 12.75 -19.20 -6.52
CA ASP A 121 11.48 -19.00 -7.21
C ASP A 121 11.17 -20.10 -8.25
N GLY A 122 12.17 -20.91 -8.62
CA GLY A 122 12.04 -21.97 -9.60
C GLY A 122 12.16 -21.47 -11.05
N VAL A 123 12.60 -22.36 -11.93
CA VAL A 123 12.99 -22.00 -13.31
C VAL A 123 11.81 -21.47 -14.12
N ILE A 124 10.63 -22.08 -14.00
CA ILE A 124 9.42 -21.68 -14.75
C ILE A 124 8.95 -20.29 -14.31
N ALA A 125 8.92 -20.02 -13.00
CA ALA A 125 8.50 -18.71 -12.50
C ALA A 125 9.45 -17.62 -12.98
N ARG A 126 10.76 -17.85 -12.88
CA ARG A 126 11.82 -16.90 -13.25
C ARG A 126 11.91 -16.65 -14.75
N LYS A 127 11.87 -17.71 -15.57
CA LYS A 127 12.12 -17.59 -17.02
C LYS A 127 10.87 -17.36 -17.86
N VAL A 128 9.67 -17.69 -17.35
CA VAL A 128 8.43 -17.61 -18.13
C VAL A 128 7.41 -16.71 -17.46
N VAL A 129 6.97 -17.05 -16.23
CA VAL A 129 5.82 -16.39 -15.60
C VAL A 129 6.11 -14.91 -15.30
N LEU A 130 7.23 -14.61 -14.65
CA LEU A 130 7.59 -13.24 -14.27
C LEU A 130 7.85 -12.34 -15.49
N PRO A 131 8.62 -12.75 -16.51
CA PRO A 131 8.79 -11.94 -17.72
C PRO A 131 7.48 -11.64 -18.46
N VAL A 132 6.59 -12.64 -18.61
CA VAL A 132 5.28 -12.46 -19.25
C VAL A 132 4.41 -11.51 -18.42
N LEU A 133 4.36 -11.71 -17.10
CA LEU A 133 3.58 -10.87 -16.19
C LEU A 133 4.09 -9.42 -16.19
N ARG A 134 5.42 -9.22 -16.11
CA ARG A 134 6.04 -7.89 -16.16
C ARG A 134 5.82 -7.19 -17.50
N ARG A 135 5.72 -7.95 -18.60
CA ARG A 135 5.37 -7.40 -19.92
C ARG A 135 3.90 -6.98 -19.99
N LEU A 136 2.99 -7.82 -19.50
CA LEU A 136 1.55 -7.57 -19.55
C LEU A 136 1.10 -6.42 -18.63
N LEU A 137 1.73 -6.30 -17.46
CA LEU A 137 1.41 -5.30 -16.44
C LEU A 137 2.53 -4.26 -16.27
N ARG A 138 3.24 -3.97 -17.37
CA ARG A 138 4.43 -3.09 -17.37
C ARG A 138 4.15 -1.74 -16.73
N ASP A 139 3.04 -1.09 -17.10
CA ASP A 139 2.75 0.28 -16.68
C ASP A 139 2.38 0.32 -15.20
N VAL A 140 1.68 -0.71 -14.69
CA VAL A 140 1.41 -0.87 -13.24
C VAL A 140 2.70 -1.00 -12.47
N TYR A 141 3.62 -1.87 -12.92
CA TYR A 141 4.87 -2.08 -12.20
C TYR A 141 5.83 -0.90 -12.33
N ALA A 142 5.81 -0.17 -13.45
CA ALA A 142 6.56 1.07 -13.59
C ALA A 142 6.06 2.13 -12.61
N ASP A 143 4.75 2.32 -12.48
CA ASP A 143 4.14 3.26 -11.51
C ASP A 143 4.48 2.88 -10.06
N LEU A 144 4.41 1.59 -9.71
CA LEU A 144 4.82 1.10 -8.39
C LEU A 144 6.33 1.23 -8.14
N ALA A 145 7.18 1.09 -9.16
CA ALA A 145 8.62 1.24 -9.00
C ALA A 145 8.99 2.71 -8.72
N VAL A 146 8.31 3.64 -9.39
CA VAL A 146 8.41 5.07 -9.10
C VAL A 146 7.94 5.38 -7.68
N MET A 147 6.85 4.75 -7.24
CA MET A 147 6.36 4.84 -5.87
C MET A 147 7.39 4.34 -4.85
N GLU A 148 7.93 3.13 -5.02
CA GLU A 148 8.95 2.57 -4.10
C GLU A 148 10.21 3.44 -4.05
N ALA A 149 10.67 3.97 -5.19
CA ALA A 149 11.82 4.87 -5.23
C ALA A 149 11.57 6.19 -4.47
N ALA A 150 10.36 6.77 -4.60
CA ALA A 150 9.99 7.98 -3.86
C ALA A 150 9.94 7.74 -2.35
N ILE A 151 9.41 6.60 -1.92
CA ILE A 151 9.40 6.20 -0.51
C ILE A 151 10.84 6.02 0.00
N ALA A 152 11.65 5.25 -0.73
CA ALA A 152 13.01 4.89 -0.32
C ALA A 152 13.94 6.11 -0.23
N GLY A 153 13.73 7.13 -1.08
CA GLY A 153 14.47 8.39 -1.02
C GLY A 153 13.98 9.39 0.03
N SER A 154 12.91 9.08 0.79
CA SER A 154 12.36 9.97 1.81
C SER A 154 13.00 9.75 3.18
N ARG A 155 12.81 10.70 4.10
CA ARG A 155 13.23 10.59 5.52
C ARG A 155 12.24 9.79 6.40
N THR A 156 11.17 9.30 5.81
CA THR A 156 10.09 8.62 6.53
C THR A 156 10.55 7.22 6.95
N GLY A 157 10.26 6.80 8.18
CA GLY A 157 10.32 5.40 8.57
C GLY A 157 9.26 4.61 7.80
N TRP A 158 9.64 4.06 6.65
CA TRP A 158 8.71 3.43 5.72
C TRP A 158 8.77 1.90 5.78
N THR A 159 7.69 1.24 5.40
CA THR A 159 7.65 -0.20 5.13
C THR A 159 6.82 -0.44 3.88
N VAL A 160 7.36 -1.21 2.93
CA VAL A 160 6.63 -1.55 1.68
C VAL A 160 6.22 -3.01 1.72
N VAL A 161 4.92 -3.29 1.70
CA VAL A 161 4.38 -4.65 1.66
C VAL A 161 4.23 -5.10 0.21
N ARG A 162 4.85 -6.21 -0.18
CA ARG A 162 4.85 -6.75 -1.55
C ARG A 162 4.05 -8.06 -1.65
N PRO A 163 2.72 -8.00 -1.84
CA PRO A 163 1.90 -9.19 -2.04
C PRO A 163 2.00 -9.74 -3.47
N PRO A 164 1.79 -11.06 -3.67
CA PRO A 164 1.55 -11.66 -4.97
C PRO A 164 0.08 -11.44 -5.37
N ARG A 165 -0.57 -12.43 -6.01
CA ARG A 165 -1.95 -12.31 -6.48
C ARG A 165 -2.94 -12.10 -5.33
N LEU A 166 -3.70 -11.01 -5.39
CA LEU A 166 -4.70 -10.65 -4.39
C LEU A 166 -6.02 -11.42 -4.57
N LEU A 167 -6.53 -11.98 -3.48
CA LEU A 167 -7.81 -12.70 -3.43
C LEU A 167 -8.83 -11.96 -2.56
N ASN A 168 -10.11 -12.10 -2.91
CA ASN A 168 -11.22 -11.69 -2.04
C ASN A 168 -11.60 -12.89 -1.17
N ARG A 169 -10.93 -13.02 -0.02
CA ARG A 169 -11.18 -14.07 0.98
C ARG A 169 -11.14 -13.44 2.37
N PRO A 170 -11.78 -14.06 3.38
CA PRO A 170 -11.70 -13.60 4.76
C PRO A 170 -10.24 -13.47 5.25
N ARG A 171 -10.02 -12.60 6.24
CA ARG A 171 -8.75 -12.50 6.96
C ARG A 171 -8.43 -13.85 7.60
N THR A 172 -7.23 -14.36 7.35
CA THR A 172 -6.72 -15.55 8.02
C THR A 172 -5.85 -15.18 9.22
N GLY A 173 -5.18 -14.03 9.17
CA GLY A 173 -4.20 -13.61 10.18
C GLY A 173 -2.91 -14.44 10.16
N THR A 174 -2.78 -15.39 9.24
CA THR A 174 -1.64 -16.31 9.14
C THR A 174 -1.10 -16.34 7.72
N TYR A 175 0.07 -15.74 7.52
CA TYR A 175 0.77 -15.71 6.24
C TYR A 175 2.28 -15.68 6.47
N ARG A 176 3.04 -16.13 5.48
CA ARG A 176 4.51 -16.13 5.50
C ARG A 176 5.03 -14.75 5.12
N ARG A 177 6.19 -14.39 5.65
CA ARG A 177 6.86 -13.10 5.41
C ARG A 177 8.30 -13.31 4.93
N ALA A 178 8.80 -12.40 4.10
CA ALA A 178 10.19 -12.36 3.67
C ALA A 178 10.67 -10.90 3.68
N VAL A 179 11.77 -10.61 4.38
CA VAL A 179 12.39 -9.28 4.41
C VAL A 179 13.23 -9.08 3.16
N ASP A 180 13.02 -7.94 2.50
CA ASP A 180 13.64 -7.50 1.24
C ASP A 180 13.57 -8.50 0.09
N GLY A 181 12.63 -9.43 0.17
CA GLY A 181 12.49 -10.54 -0.75
C GLY A 181 11.03 -10.95 -0.95
N ASN A 182 10.84 -11.90 -1.86
CA ASN A 182 9.55 -12.54 -2.06
C ASN A 182 9.46 -13.83 -1.25
N VAL A 183 8.25 -14.18 -0.81
CA VAL A 183 8.01 -15.45 -0.13
C VAL A 183 8.16 -16.59 -1.14
N PRO A 184 9.09 -17.55 -0.93
CA PRO A 184 9.28 -18.66 -1.85
C PRO A 184 8.00 -19.48 -2.04
N GLY A 185 7.61 -19.73 -3.29
CA GLY A 185 6.37 -20.44 -3.62
C GLY A 185 5.08 -19.68 -3.26
N GLY A 186 5.17 -18.43 -2.79
CA GLY A 186 4.03 -17.58 -2.45
C GLY A 186 3.29 -17.07 -3.68
N ARG A 187 2.11 -17.62 -3.97
CA ARG A 187 1.37 -17.31 -5.22
C ARG A 187 0.19 -16.38 -5.02
N SER A 188 -0.37 -16.33 -3.83
CA SER A 188 -1.55 -15.50 -3.54
C SER A 188 -1.62 -15.09 -2.09
N ILE A 189 -2.49 -14.12 -1.79
CA ILE A 189 -2.84 -13.71 -0.44
C ILE A 189 -4.22 -13.03 -0.42
N PRO A 190 -5.04 -13.22 0.62
CA PRO A 190 -6.26 -12.43 0.82
C PRO A 190 -5.94 -10.94 0.98
N ARG A 191 -6.76 -10.06 0.38
CA ARG A 191 -6.65 -8.60 0.58
C ARG A 191 -6.75 -8.21 2.05
N ALA A 192 -7.56 -8.95 2.81
CA ALA A 192 -7.71 -8.73 4.24
C ALA A 192 -6.41 -9.02 5.03
N ASP A 193 -5.59 -10.00 4.60
CA ASP A 193 -4.28 -10.27 5.20
C ASP A 193 -3.22 -9.26 4.76
N VAL A 194 -3.36 -8.66 3.56
CA VAL A 194 -2.51 -7.52 3.18
C VAL A 194 -2.80 -6.31 4.07
N ALA A 195 -4.07 -6.03 4.36
CA ALA A 195 -4.45 -4.97 5.29
C ALA A 195 -3.91 -5.22 6.71
N ASP A 196 -4.02 -6.46 7.19
CA ASP A 196 -3.41 -6.89 8.46
C ASP A 196 -1.89 -6.63 8.48
N ALA A 197 -1.17 -6.99 7.41
CA ALA A 197 0.25 -6.73 7.29
C ALA A 197 0.59 -5.24 7.29
N LEU A 198 -0.17 -4.42 6.56
CA LEU A 198 0.02 -2.98 6.53
C LEU A 198 -0.15 -2.36 7.92
N LEU A 199 -1.18 -2.78 8.68
CA LEU A 199 -1.44 -2.27 10.02
C LEU A 199 -0.41 -2.79 11.03
N THR A 200 -0.06 -4.07 10.99
CA THR A 200 0.93 -4.66 11.90
C THR A 200 2.30 -4.02 11.73
N THR A 201 2.73 -3.77 10.48
CA THR A 201 4.03 -3.15 10.21
C THR A 201 4.13 -1.74 10.79
N LEU A 202 3.04 -0.97 10.87
CA LEU A 202 3.08 0.37 11.46
C LEU A 202 3.61 0.38 12.90
N GLY A 203 3.28 -0.65 13.69
CA GLY A 203 3.71 -0.82 15.08
C GLY A 203 5.03 -1.57 15.26
N ASP A 204 5.69 -2.00 14.17
CA ASP A 204 6.91 -2.79 14.21
C ASP A 204 8.11 -2.00 13.65
N PRO A 205 8.96 -1.41 14.53
CA PRO A 205 10.13 -0.65 14.11
C PRO A 205 11.15 -1.46 13.31
N SER A 206 11.20 -2.78 13.49
CA SER A 206 12.16 -3.65 12.78
C SER A 206 11.87 -3.73 11.27
N THR A 207 10.69 -3.30 10.84
CA THR A 207 10.29 -3.27 9.43
C THR A 207 10.55 -1.92 8.76
N ALA A 208 11.03 -0.92 9.51
CA ALA A 208 11.35 0.40 8.96
C ALA A 208 12.56 0.32 8.02
N GLY A 209 12.43 0.91 6.82
CA GLY A 209 13.44 0.84 5.77
C GLY A 209 13.44 -0.45 4.95
N HIS A 210 12.47 -1.35 5.17
CA HIS A 210 12.42 -2.66 4.54
C HIS A 210 11.19 -2.87 3.66
N ALA A 211 11.36 -3.66 2.61
CA ALA A 211 10.26 -4.23 1.85
C ALA A 211 9.91 -5.61 2.42
N ILE A 212 8.64 -5.90 2.67
CA ILE A 212 8.18 -7.17 3.24
C ILE A 212 7.33 -7.90 2.21
N GLY A 213 7.87 -8.96 1.63
CA GLY A 213 7.10 -9.91 0.84
C GLY A 213 6.14 -10.70 1.74
N ILE A 214 4.89 -10.86 1.32
CA ILE A 214 3.89 -11.62 2.08
C ILE A 214 3.12 -12.57 1.17
N ALA A 215 2.85 -13.79 1.62
CA ALA A 215 2.01 -14.74 0.88
C ALA A 215 1.46 -15.84 1.81
N THR A 216 0.32 -16.41 1.42
CA THR A 216 -0.13 -17.71 1.95
C THR A 216 0.62 -18.82 1.23
#